data_AF-A0A2V8YWI2-F1
#
_entry.id   AF-A0A2V8YWI2-F1
#
_cell.length_a   1.000
_cell.length_b   1.000
_cell.length_c   1.000
_cell.angle_alpha   90.00
_cell.angle_beta   90.00
_cell.angle_gamma   90.00
#
_symmetry.space_group_name_H-M   'P 1'
#
loop_
_entity.id
_entity.type
_entity.pdbx_description
1 polymer ?
#
loop_
_entity_poly.entity_id
_entity_poly.type
_entity_poly.pdbx_seq_one_letter_code
_entity_poly.pdbx_strand_id
1 'polypeptide(L)'
;MPLFVKARSFLRNLFSTRRVEVDLDQEVHAHLELLTEENVRAGMPPKEAQRAARIELGGIEQVKEQVREERIGNWLHSVISDCRYGIRQLRKNPSFTVVAVMTLALGIGANTAMFSMVDGVVLRPLPF
;
A
#
# COMPACT_ATOMS: atom_id res chain seq x y z
N MET A 1 -6.32 21.35 -10.88
CA MET A 1 -6.71 19.92 -10.99
C MET A 1 -6.94 19.38 -9.58
N PRO A 2 -8.17 19.00 -9.19
CA PRO A 2 -8.49 18.75 -7.79
C PRO A 2 -7.80 17.45 -7.34
N LEU A 3 -6.91 17.57 -6.35
CA LEU A 3 -6.20 16.46 -5.70
C LEU A 3 -7.15 15.33 -5.26
N PHE A 4 -8.41 15.67 -4.98
CA PHE A 4 -9.49 14.72 -4.65
C PHE A 4 -9.79 13.68 -5.74
N VAL A 5 -9.67 14.03 -7.03
CA VAL A 5 -9.92 13.07 -8.12
C VAL A 5 -8.76 12.09 -8.24
N LYS A 6 -7.52 12.56 -8.04
CA LYS A 6 -6.34 11.69 -7.91
C LYS A 6 -6.44 10.80 -6.69
N ALA A 7 -6.83 11.33 -5.52
CA ALA A 7 -7.01 10.53 -4.31
C ALA A 7 -8.10 9.46 -4.51
N ARG A 8 -9.22 9.80 -5.15
CA ARG A 8 -10.29 8.85 -5.47
C ARG A 8 -9.90 7.83 -6.54
N SER A 9 -9.13 8.21 -7.56
CA SER A 9 -8.60 7.25 -8.54
C SER A 9 -7.54 6.36 -7.91
N PHE A 10 -6.70 6.89 -7.03
CA PHE A 10 -5.66 6.16 -6.31
C PHE A 10 -6.29 5.17 -5.33
N LEU A 11 -7.30 5.59 -4.56
CA LEU A 11 -8.14 4.71 -3.72
C LEU A 11 -8.88 3.67 -4.57
N ARG A 12 -9.44 4.04 -5.72
CA ARG A 12 -10.12 3.07 -6.60
C ARG A 12 -9.15 2.08 -7.25
N ASN A 13 -7.92 2.51 -7.56
CA ASN A 13 -6.87 1.64 -8.08
C ASN A 13 -6.30 0.75 -6.97
N LEU A 14 -6.25 1.25 -5.73
CA LEU A 14 -5.93 0.50 -4.52
C LEU A 14 -6.83 -0.73 -4.33
N PHE A 15 -8.09 -0.62 -4.72
CA PHE A 15 -9.12 -1.64 -4.48
C PHE A 15 -9.54 -2.45 -5.72
N SER A 16 -9.14 -2.05 -6.95
CA SER A 16 -9.59 -2.72 -8.17
C SER A 16 -8.68 -3.88 -8.56
N THR A 17 -8.92 -5.06 -7.97
CA THR A 17 -8.21 -6.32 -8.25
C THR A 17 -8.35 -6.81 -9.67
N ARG A 18 -9.57 -6.80 -10.20
CA ARG A 18 -9.86 -7.47 -11.46
C ARG A 18 -9.29 -6.77 -12.70
N ARG A 19 -9.14 -5.45 -12.69
CA ARG A 19 -8.65 -4.73 -13.87
C ARG A 19 -7.14 -4.86 -14.03
N VAL A 20 -6.39 -4.72 -12.94
CA VAL A 20 -4.93 -4.85 -12.97
C VAL A 20 -4.52 -6.28 -13.33
N GLU A 21 -5.27 -7.29 -12.86
CA GLU A 21 -5.01 -8.70 -13.19
C GLU A 21 -5.28 -9.02 -14.67
N VAL A 22 -6.31 -8.40 -15.27
CA VAL A 22 -6.63 -8.55 -16.70
C VAL A 22 -5.66 -7.77 -17.59
N ASP A 23 -5.27 -6.56 -17.19
CA ASP A 23 -4.29 -5.75 -17.92
C ASP A 23 -2.90 -6.42 -17.89
N LEU A 24 -2.50 -6.97 -16.73
CA LEU A 24 -1.24 -7.72 -16.58
C LEU A 24 -1.23 -8.99 -17.43
N ASP A 25 -2.35 -9.70 -17.53
CA ASP A 25 -2.47 -10.89 -18.38
C ASP A 25 -2.27 -10.54 -19.86
N GLN A 26 -2.88 -9.44 -20.31
CA GLN A 26 -2.69 -8.94 -21.67
C GLN A 26 -1.24 -8.52 -21.94
N GLU A 27 -0.61 -7.81 -21.00
CA GLU A 27 0.76 -7.33 -21.15
C GLU A 27 1.77 -8.49 -21.19
N VAL A 28 1.58 -9.50 -20.34
CA VAL A 28 2.41 -10.71 -20.35
C VAL A 28 2.25 -11.51 -21.64
N HIS A 29 1.02 -11.63 -22.16
CA HIS A 29 0.76 -12.29 -23.44
C HIS A 29 1.41 -11.54 -24.62
N ALA A 30 1.29 -10.22 -24.64
CA ALA A 30 1.92 -9.38 -25.67
C ALA A 30 3.46 -9.51 -25.64
N HIS A 31 4.05 -9.58 -24.44
CA HIS A 31 5.50 -9.74 -24.30
C HIS A 31 5.98 -11.11 -24.79
N LEU A 32 5.21 -12.18 -24.53
CA LEU A 32 5.50 -13.53 -25.01
C LEU A 32 5.47 -13.59 -26.55
N GLU A 33 4.50 -12.95 -27.19
CA GLU A 33 4.42 -12.86 -28.65
C GLU A 33 5.65 -12.12 -29.23
N LEU A 34 6.05 -11.01 -28.61
CA LEU A 34 7.22 -10.23 -29.01
C LEU A 34 8.51 -11.05 -28.96
N LEU A 35 8.77 -11.74 -27.84
CA LEU A 35 9.94 -12.62 -27.69
C LEU A 35 9.90 -13.80 -28.66
N THR A 36 8.71 -14.32 -28.97
CA THR A 36 8.56 -15.38 -29.96
C THR A 36 8.94 -14.88 -31.35
N GLU A 37 8.47 -13.69 -31.75
CA GLU A 37 8.83 -13.10 -33.03
C GLU A 37 10.33 -12.79 -33.14
N GLU A 38 10.95 -12.25 -32.10
CA GLU A 38 12.40 -11.99 -32.08
C GLU A 38 13.20 -13.28 -32.24
N ASN A 39 12.83 -14.34 -31.53
CA ASN A 39 13.49 -15.64 -31.67
C ASN A 39 13.30 -16.24 -33.07
N VAL A 40 12.13 -16.07 -33.69
CA VAL A 40 11.90 -16.47 -35.08
C VAL A 40 12.77 -15.64 -36.05
N ARG A 41 12.87 -14.32 -35.84
CA ARG A 41 13.76 -13.44 -36.64
C ARG A 41 15.24 -13.78 -36.47
N ALA A 42 15.63 -14.26 -35.29
CA ALA A 42 16.97 -14.78 -35.02
C ALA A 42 17.23 -16.14 -35.70
N GLY A 43 16.26 -16.69 -36.45
CA GLY A 43 16.39 -17.91 -37.24
C GLY A 43 15.91 -19.17 -36.53
N MET A 44 15.30 -19.04 -35.34
CA MET A 44 14.80 -20.18 -34.58
C MET A 44 13.46 -20.66 -35.14
N PRO A 45 13.22 -21.97 -35.28
CA PRO A 45 11.95 -22.48 -35.77
C PRO A 45 10.78 -22.12 -34.81
N PRO A 46 9.56 -21.87 -35.31
CA PRO A 46 8.47 -21.24 -34.54
C PRO A 46 8.11 -21.96 -33.23
N LYS A 47 8.17 -23.30 -33.22
CA LYS A 47 7.86 -24.11 -32.04
C LYS A 47 8.96 -24.02 -30.97
N GLU A 48 10.21 -23.85 -31.38
CA GLU A 48 11.34 -23.69 -30.45
C GLU A 48 11.41 -22.26 -29.92
N ALA A 49 11.14 -21.27 -30.79
CA ALA A 49 11.01 -19.87 -30.41
C ALA A 49 9.95 -19.63 -29.32
N GLN A 50 8.75 -20.24 -29.46
CA GLN A 50 7.73 -20.17 -28.41
C GLN A 50 8.17 -20.80 -27.09
N ARG A 51 8.92 -21.91 -27.16
CA ARG A 51 9.41 -22.58 -25.95
C ARG A 51 10.49 -21.75 -25.26
N ALA A 52 11.40 -21.18 -26.03
CA ALA A 52 12.45 -20.29 -25.53
C ALA A 52 11.84 -19.03 -24.87
N ALA A 53 10.90 -18.37 -25.56
CA ALA A 53 10.20 -17.20 -25.04
C ALA A 53 9.47 -17.49 -23.71
N ARG A 54 8.82 -18.66 -23.57
CA ARG A 54 8.17 -19.06 -22.30
C ARG A 54 9.15 -19.28 -21.15
N ILE A 55 10.32 -19.82 -21.44
CA ILE A 55 11.37 -20.06 -20.44
C ILE A 55 11.99 -18.73 -20.00
N GLU A 56 12.27 -17.85 -20.95
CA GLU A 56 12.85 -16.52 -20.72
C GLU A 56 11.93 -15.60 -19.92
N LEU A 57 10.62 -15.67 -20.18
CA LEU A 57 9.60 -14.91 -19.45
C LEU A 57 9.44 -15.39 -17.99
N GLY A 58 10.08 -16.50 -17.58
CA GLY A 58 10.11 -16.96 -16.18
C GLY A 58 8.80 -17.59 -15.68
N GLY A 59 7.80 -17.74 -16.53
CA GLY A 59 6.49 -18.29 -16.17
C GLY A 59 5.49 -17.22 -15.73
N ILE A 60 4.41 -17.12 -16.49
CA ILE A 60 3.32 -16.12 -16.33
C ILE A 60 2.77 -16.10 -14.89
N GLU A 61 2.68 -17.26 -14.25
CA GLU A 61 2.17 -17.36 -12.89
C GLU A 61 3.11 -16.77 -11.83
N GLN A 62 4.44 -16.83 -12.01
CA GLN A 62 5.37 -16.24 -11.04
C GLN A 62 5.30 -14.71 -11.06
N VAL A 63 5.15 -14.11 -12.24
CA VAL A 63 4.99 -12.66 -12.39
C VAL A 63 3.65 -12.21 -11.79
N LYS A 64 2.57 -12.95 -12.02
CA LYS A 64 1.26 -12.70 -11.39
C LYS A 64 1.33 -12.84 -9.87
N GLU A 65 2.04 -13.84 -9.36
CA GLU A 65 2.16 -14.10 -7.93
C GLU A 65 2.98 -13.01 -7.21
N GLN A 66 4.07 -12.53 -7.81
CA GLN A 66 4.82 -11.37 -7.28
C GLN A 66 3.97 -10.10 -7.21
N VAL A 67 3.22 -9.79 -8.27
CA VAL A 67 2.30 -8.63 -8.29
C VAL A 67 1.15 -8.80 -7.29
N ARG A 68 0.76 -10.06 -7.02
CA ARG A 68 -0.29 -10.40 -6.04
C ARG A 68 0.20 -10.30 -4.60
N GLU A 69 1.47 -10.61 -4.33
CA GLU A 69 2.09 -10.51 -2.99
C GLU A 69 2.34 -9.06 -2.56
N GLU A 70 2.74 -8.17 -3.48
CA GLU A 70 2.92 -6.74 -3.22
C GLU A 70 1.60 -5.97 -3.06
N ARG A 71 0.48 -6.66 -3.18
CA ARG A 71 -0.84 -6.04 -3.26
C ARG A 71 -1.34 -5.53 -1.92
N ILE A 72 -2.03 -4.40 -1.95
CA ILE A 72 -2.48 -3.63 -0.78
C ILE A 72 -3.45 -4.41 0.12
N GLY A 73 -4.10 -5.47 -0.37
CA GLY A 73 -4.86 -6.41 0.46
C GLY A 73 -4.00 -7.12 1.50
N ASN A 74 -2.79 -7.56 1.12
CA ASN A 74 -1.81 -8.12 2.05
C ASN A 74 -1.25 -7.06 2.98
N TRP A 75 -0.99 -5.85 2.48
CA TRP A 75 -0.53 -4.75 3.34
C TRP A 75 -1.57 -4.38 4.41
N LEU A 76 -2.85 -4.25 4.04
CA LEU A 76 -3.91 -3.94 4.99
C LEU A 76 -4.09 -5.07 6.01
N HIS A 77 -4.00 -6.33 5.56
CA HIS A 77 -4.03 -7.49 6.45
C HIS A 77 -2.82 -7.51 7.39
N SER A 78 -1.62 -7.17 6.90
CA SER A 78 -0.41 -7.03 7.71
C SER A 78 -0.56 -5.92 8.74
N VAL A 79 -1.01 -4.72 8.34
CA VAL A 79 -1.24 -3.60 9.25
C VAL A 79 -2.26 -3.94 10.34
N ILE A 80 -3.35 -4.63 9.99
CA ILE A 80 -4.34 -5.09 10.98
C ILE A 80 -3.72 -6.13 11.92
N SER A 81 -2.94 -7.06 11.39
CA SER A 81 -2.25 -8.08 12.19
C SER A 81 -1.24 -7.45 13.15
N ASP A 82 -0.43 -6.52 12.67
CA ASP A 82 0.58 -5.79 13.44
C ASP A 82 -0.08 -4.92 14.50
N CYS A 83 -1.18 -4.24 14.17
CA CYS A 83 -1.95 -3.46 15.13
C CYS A 83 -2.56 -4.35 16.23
N ARG A 84 -3.16 -5.49 15.85
CA ARG A 84 -3.67 -6.48 16.81
C ARG A 84 -2.57 -7.03 17.71
N TYR A 85 -1.40 -7.29 17.14
CA TYR A 85 -0.23 -7.73 17.88
C TYR A 85 0.28 -6.66 18.85
N GLY A 86 0.39 -5.41 18.40
CA GLY A 86 0.75 -4.25 19.22
C GLY A 86 -0.21 -4.04 20.39
N ILE A 87 -1.52 -4.11 20.16
CA ILE A 87 -2.55 -4.03 21.21
C ILE A 87 -2.38 -5.17 22.22
N ARG A 88 -2.10 -6.40 21.75
CA ARG A 88 -1.86 -7.54 22.63
C ARG A 88 -0.59 -7.34 23.47
N GLN A 89 0.46 -6.77 22.89
CA GLN A 89 1.71 -6.45 23.58
C GLN A 89 1.49 -5.39 24.67
N LEU A 90 0.72 -4.33 24.36
CA LEU A 90 0.34 -3.27 25.30
C LEU A 90 -0.47 -3.81 26.49
N ARG A 91 -1.36 -4.77 26.23
CA ARG A 91 -2.12 -5.48 27.29
C ARG A 91 -1.26 -6.41 28.14
N LYS A 92 -0.19 -6.97 27.57
CA LYS A 92 0.72 -7.88 28.28
C LYS A 92 1.65 -7.14 29.25
N ASN A 93 2.03 -5.91 28.92
CA ASN A 93 2.90 -5.05 29.74
C ASN A 93 2.16 -3.77 30.19
N PRO A 94 1.16 -3.87 31.08
CA PRO A 94 0.30 -2.76 31.44
C PRO A 94 1.04 -1.59 32.09
N SER A 95 2.11 -1.84 32.85
CA SER A 95 2.87 -0.80 33.56
C SER A 95 3.47 0.23 32.61
N PHE A 96 4.11 -0.24 31.53
CA PHE A 96 4.68 0.64 30.50
C PHE A 96 3.58 1.40 29.76
N THR A 97 2.50 0.71 29.38
CA THR A 97 1.37 1.30 28.68
C THR A 97 0.73 2.43 29.50
N VAL A 98 0.53 2.25 30.81
CA VAL A 98 -0.04 3.28 31.69
C VAL A 98 0.87 4.50 31.74
N VAL A 99 2.18 4.33 31.94
CA VAL A 99 3.13 5.45 31.98
C VAL A 99 3.17 6.20 30.65
N ALA A 100 3.17 5.47 29.53
CA ALA A 100 3.14 6.06 28.19
C ALA A 100 1.84 6.86 27.96
N VAL A 101 0.68 6.29 28.32
CA VAL A 101 -0.63 6.95 28.19
C VAL A 101 -0.72 8.18 29.08
N MET A 102 -0.26 8.13 30.34
CA MET A 102 -0.26 9.30 31.22
C MET A 102 0.65 10.41 30.69
N THR A 103 1.83 10.07 30.22
CA THR A 103 2.76 11.04 29.63
C THR A 103 2.14 11.72 28.40
N LEU A 104 1.52 10.95 27.51
CA LEU A 104 0.83 11.48 26.34
C LEU A 104 -0.37 12.36 26.73
N ALA A 105 -1.20 11.89 27.67
CA ALA A 105 -2.36 12.63 28.15
C ALA A 105 -1.96 13.96 28.78
N LEU A 106 -0.90 13.98 29.59
CA LEU A 106 -0.38 15.19 30.19
C LEU A 106 0.18 16.16 29.14
N GLY A 107 0.98 15.68 28.18
CA GLY A 107 1.52 16.53 27.12
C GLY A 107 0.43 17.14 26.24
N ILE A 108 -0.55 16.34 25.81
CA ILE A 108 -1.69 16.80 25.01
C ILE A 108 -2.55 17.78 25.82
N GLY A 109 -2.88 17.43 27.06
CA GLY A 109 -3.70 18.25 27.95
C GLY A 109 -3.04 19.58 28.30
N ALA A 110 -1.75 19.57 28.61
CA ALA A 110 -0.99 20.78 28.91
C ALA A 110 -0.92 21.72 27.70
N ASN A 111 -0.60 21.20 26.52
CA ASN A 111 -0.58 22.01 25.29
C ASN A 111 -1.97 22.56 24.96
N THR A 112 -3.01 21.74 25.11
CA THR A 112 -4.41 22.17 24.87
C THR A 112 -4.84 23.26 25.86
N ALA A 113 -4.50 23.11 27.14
CA ALA A 113 -4.81 24.08 28.18
C ALA A 113 -4.06 25.39 27.96
N MET A 114 -2.76 25.32 27.60
CA MET A 114 -1.96 26.49 27.27
C MET A 114 -2.55 27.24 26.08
N PHE A 115 -2.89 26.55 24.99
CA PHE A 115 -3.54 27.18 23.83
C PHE A 115 -4.91 27.78 24.18
N SER A 116 -5.71 27.07 24.97
CA SER A 116 -7.03 27.56 25.40
C SER A 116 -6.92 28.81 26.28
N MET A 117 -5.91 28.85 27.15
CA MET A 117 -5.62 30.02 27.98
C MET A 117 -5.12 31.19 27.15
N VAL A 118 -4.21 30.95 26.20
CA VAL A 118 -3.73 31.99 25.27
C VAL A 118 -4.88 32.50 24.40
N ASP A 119 -5.74 31.63 23.88
CA ASP A 119 -6.89 32.04 23.07
C ASP A 119 -7.88 32.88 23.90
N GLY A 120 -8.18 32.45 25.12
CA GLY A 120 -9.10 33.15 26.02
C GLY A 120 -8.57 34.47 26.60
N VAL A 121 -7.25 34.62 26.75
CA VAL A 121 -6.63 35.81 27.36
C VAL A 121 -6.09 36.78 26.30
N VAL A 122 -5.56 36.28 25.19
CA VAL A 122 -4.84 37.09 24.18
C VAL A 122 -5.66 37.32 22.91
N LEU A 123 -6.39 36.30 22.43
CA LEU A 123 -7.09 36.37 21.12
C LEU A 123 -8.56 36.79 21.23
N ARG A 124 -9.22 36.53 22.37
CA ARG A 124 -10.56 37.03 22.69
C ARG A 124 -10.51 37.93 23.92
N PRO A 125 -10.00 39.16 23.82
CA PRO A 125 -10.20 40.12 24.89
C PRO A 125 -11.71 40.27 25.09
N LEU A 126 -12.17 39.95 26.31
CA LEU A 126 -13.55 40.16 26.72
C LEU A 126 -13.93 41.62 26.39
N PRO A 127 -14.97 41.87 25.59
CA PRO A 127 -15.42 43.22 25.32
C PRO A 127 -15.92 43.81 26.64
N PHE A 128 -15.15 44.76 27.18
CA PHE A 128 -15.69 45.81 28.02
C PHE A 128 -16.49 46.78 27.16
#